data_AF-A0A0M4CK41-F1
#
_entry.id   AF-A0A0M4CK41-F1
#
_cell.length_a   1.000
_cell.length_b   1.000
_cell.length_c   1.000
_cell.angle_alpha   90.00
_cell.angle_beta   90.00
_cell.angle_gamma   90.00
#
_symmetry.space_group_name_H-M   'P 1'
#
loop_
_entity.id
_entity.type
_entity.pdbx_description
1 polymer ?
#
loop_
_entity_poly.entity_id
_entity_poly.type
_entity_poly.pdbx_seq_one_letter_code
_entity_poly.pdbx_strand_id
1 'polypeptide(L)'
;MSDAELLARATAWAPAEKEAHGEAFNLTNGDVIRWRHMFEAIAKHCGLEIEEPQPVTLTEQMPLFAELWDEIVKKYGLRQTSWLTLVDWNFGDAILVATSDNVSSTIKVRQAGFDGCYDTIDRTLELLDDLGEAHIIPKLKG
;
A
#
# COMPACT_ATOMS: atom_id res chain seq x y z
N MET A 1 -5.94 2.80 -5.68
CA MET A 1 -5.10 2.99 -4.48
C MET A 1 -4.74 4.45 -4.34
N SER A 2 -4.46 4.90 -3.11
CA SER A 2 -4.12 6.29 -2.81
C SER A 2 -2.92 6.33 -1.87
N ASP A 3 -1.83 6.93 -2.33
CA ASP A 3 -0.60 7.14 -1.58
C ASP A 3 -0.77 8.26 -0.53
N ALA A 4 -0.16 8.06 0.64
CA ALA A 4 -0.30 8.97 1.77
C ALA A 4 0.42 10.31 1.54
N GLU A 5 1.58 10.30 0.87
CA GLU A 5 2.32 11.52 0.54
C GLU A 5 1.59 12.32 -0.54
N LEU A 6 1.00 11.65 -1.53
CA LEU A 6 0.17 12.30 -2.54
C LEU A 6 -1.02 13.01 -1.90
N LEU A 7 -1.68 12.36 -0.94
CA LEU A 7 -2.78 12.96 -0.17
C LEU A 7 -2.29 14.16 0.66
N ALA A 8 -1.13 14.07 1.30
CA ALA A 8 -0.54 15.18 2.03
C ALA A 8 -0.24 16.38 1.10
N ARG A 9 0.32 16.12 -0.09
CA ARG A 9 0.59 17.15 -1.11
C ARG A 9 -0.69 17.83 -1.58
N ALA A 10 -1.74 17.06 -1.88
CA ALA A 10 -3.04 17.62 -2.26
C ALA A 10 -3.66 18.45 -1.13
N THR A 11 -3.52 17.98 0.12
CA THR A 11 -3.99 18.71 1.30
C THR A 11 -3.24 20.02 1.51
N ALA A 12 -1.93 20.05 1.24
CA ALA A 12 -1.13 21.27 1.31
C ALA A 12 -1.40 22.23 0.15
N TRP A 13 -1.71 21.69 -1.03
CA TRP A 13 -2.05 22.45 -2.23
C TRP A 13 -3.40 23.16 -2.13
N ALA A 14 -4.43 22.46 -1.64
CA ALA A 14 -5.82 22.95 -1.70
C ALA A 14 -6.06 24.34 -1.06
N PRO A 15 -5.45 24.71 0.08
CA PRO A 15 -5.63 26.07 0.64
C PRO A 15 -5.03 27.18 -0.22
N ALA A 16 -3.95 26.88 -0.96
CA ALA A 16 -3.24 27.84 -1.80
C ALA A 16 -3.89 28.03 -3.18
N GLU A 17 -4.72 27.09 -3.62
CA GLU A 17 -5.38 27.12 -4.92
C GLU A 17 -6.82 27.63 -4.81
N LYS A 18 -7.15 28.70 -5.55
CA LYS A 18 -8.48 29.31 -5.48
C LYS A 18 -9.56 28.39 -6.04
N GLU A 19 -9.23 27.66 -7.11
CA GLU A 19 -10.14 26.70 -7.76
C GLU A 19 -10.46 25.48 -6.87
N ALA A 20 -9.71 25.30 -5.77
CA ALA A 20 -9.95 24.23 -4.80
C ALA A 20 -10.87 24.64 -3.63
N HIS A 21 -11.19 25.93 -3.48
CA HIS A 21 -11.95 26.43 -2.32
C HIS A 21 -13.42 25.99 -2.38
N GLY A 22 -13.89 25.33 -1.31
CA GLY A 22 -15.28 24.85 -1.22
C GLY A 22 -15.56 23.59 -2.04
N GLU A 23 -14.52 22.97 -2.60
CA GLU A 23 -14.65 21.81 -3.48
C GLU A 23 -14.33 20.50 -2.77
N ALA A 24 -15.02 19.43 -3.18
CA ALA A 24 -14.67 18.05 -2.84
C ALA A 24 -14.02 17.37 -4.05
N PHE A 25 -12.91 16.67 -3.82
CA PHE A 25 -12.14 15.99 -4.85
C PHE A 25 -11.89 14.53 -4.49
N ASN A 26 -11.95 13.65 -5.49
CA ASN A 26 -11.37 12.32 -5.38
C ASN A 26 -9.87 12.40 -5.63
N LEU A 27 -9.10 11.62 -4.88
CA LEU A 27 -7.67 11.50 -5.08
C LEU A 27 -7.23 10.03 -4.98
N THR A 28 -6.65 9.56 -6.08
CA THR A 28 -5.96 8.28 -6.20
C THR A 28 -4.61 8.55 -6.87
N ASN A 29 -3.76 7.52 -6.95
CA ASN A 29 -2.43 7.63 -7.57
C ASN A 29 -2.48 8.08 -9.05
N GLY A 30 -3.62 7.93 -9.71
CA GLY A 30 -3.86 8.39 -11.08
C GLY A 30 -3.81 7.30 -12.13
N ASP A 31 -3.43 6.09 -11.75
CA ASP A 31 -3.42 4.88 -12.55
C ASP A 31 -4.43 3.84 -12.01
N VAL A 32 -4.47 2.68 -12.69
CA VAL A 32 -5.24 1.49 -12.27
C VAL A 32 -4.35 0.26 -12.41
N ILE A 33 -4.51 -0.68 -11.49
CA ILE A 33 -3.70 -1.92 -11.49
C ILE A 33 -4.59 -3.16 -11.47
N ARG A 34 -3.97 -4.30 -11.77
CA ARG A 34 -4.51 -5.63 -11.47
C ARG A 34 -3.70 -6.23 -10.33
N TRP A 35 -4.38 -6.86 -9.38
CA TRP A 35 -3.73 -7.51 -8.23
C TRP A 35 -2.66 -8.53 -8.65
N ARG A 36 -2.91 -9.29 -9.73
CA ARG A 36 -1.89 -10.22 -10.28
C ARG A 36 -0.56 -9.51 -10.56
N HIS A 37 -0.58 -8.37 -11.26
CA HIS A 37 0.64 -7.63 -11.60
C HIS A 37 1.33 -7.06 -10.34
N MET A 38 0.54 -6.59 -9.37
CA MET A 38 1.08 -6.13 -8.08
C MET A 38 1.79 -7.26 -7.32
N PHE A 39 1.16 -8.43 -7.22
CA PHE A 39 1.75 -9.60 -6.56
C PHE A 39 3.02 -10.09 -7.29
N GLU A 40 3.00 -10.14 -8.62
CA GLU A 40 4.19 -10.48 -9.43
C GLU A 40 5.35 -9.51 -9.18
N ALA A 41 5.06 -8.20 -9.12
CA ALA A 41 6.07 -7.18 -8.84
C ALA A 41 6.64 -7.29 -7.42
N ILE A 42 5.78 -7.41 -6.40
CA ILE A 42 6.19 -7.58 -5.00
C ILE A 42 7.02 -8.86 -4.84
N ALA A 43 6.59 -9.98 -5.41
CA ALA A 43 7.32 -11.24 -5.28
C ALA A 43 8.72 -11.16 -5.92
N LYS A 44 8.81 -10.58 -7.13
CA LYS A 44 10.11 -10.32 -7.77
C LYS A 44 11.00 -9.43 -6.91
N HIS A 45 10.44 -8.35 -6.34
CA HIS A 45 11.16 -7.42 -5.47
C HIS A 45 11.65 -8.09 -4.17
N CYS A 46 10.88 -9.02 -3.64
CA CYS A 46 11.24 -9.80 -2.45
C CYS A 46 12.13 -11.03 -2.76
N GLY A 47 12.41 -11.33 -4.03
CA GLY A 47 13.10 -12.57 -4.43
C GLY A 47 12.32 -13.85 -4.13
N LEU A 48 10.98 -13.79 -4.19
CA LEU A 48 10.07 -14.89 -3.92
C LEU A 48 9.52 -15.48 -5.22
N GLU A 49 9.30 -16.80 -5.22
CA GLU A 49 8.50 -17.48 -6.24
C GLU A 49 7.01 -17.35 -5.91
N ILE A 50 6.18 -17.21 -6.95
CA ILE A 50 4.73 -17.15 -6.80
C ILE A 50 4.08 -18.46 -7.24
N GLU A 51 3.03 -18.86 -6.52
CA GLU A 51 2.13 -19.94 -6.92
C GLU A 51 0.78 -19.38 -7.41
N GLU A 52 -0.09 -20.28 -7.87
CA GLU A 52 -1.44 -19.92 -8.28
C GLU A 52 -2.27 -19.40 -7.10
N PRO A 53 -3.11 -18.35 -7.29
CA PRO A 53 -3.90 -17.76 -6.22
C PRO A 53 -4.78 -18.80 -5.51
N GLN A 54 -4.73 -18.80 -4.18
CA GLN A 54 -5.58 -19.65 -3.34
C GLN A 54 -6.58 -18.78 -2.56
N PRO A 55 -7.83 -19.24 -2.38
CA PRO A 55 -8.80 -18.57 -1.51
C PRO A 55 -8.41 -18.80 -0.05
N VAL A 56 -7.80 -17.79 0.55
CA VAL A 56 -7.26 -17.83 1.91
C VAL A 56 -7.88 -16.68 2.71
N THR A 57 -8.44 -16.99 3.88
CA THR A 57 -8.88 -15.97 4.85
C THR A 57 -7.68 -15.51 5.67
N LEU A 58 -7.23 -14.28 5.50
CA LEU A 58 -6.05 -13.75 6.18
C LEU A 58 -6.27 -13.66 7.69
N THR A 59 -7.47 -13.27 8.12
CA THR A 59 -7.83 -13.21 9.55
C THR A 59 -7.77 -14.55 10.27
N GLU A 60 -7.92 -15.67 9.55
CA GLU A 60 -7.81 -17.02 10.12
C GLU A 60 -6.37 -17.54 10.09
N GLN A 61 -5.63 -17.25 9.02
CA GLN A 61 -4.32 -17.86 8.76
C GLN A 61 -3.15 -17.06 9.33
N MET A 62 -3.19 -15.74 9.23
CA MET A 62 -2.05 -14.89 9.63
C MET A 62 -1.75 -14.92 11.12
N PRO A 63 -2.72 -15.04 12.05
CA PRO A 63 -2.41 -15.19 13.48
C PRO A 63 -1.50 -16.38 13.82
N LEU A 64 -1.49 -17.43 12.98
CA LEU A 64 -0.65 -18.61 13.18
C LEU A 64 0.86 -18.30 13.03
N PHE A 65 1.21 -17.17 12.41
CA PHE A 65 2.60 -16.74 12.21
C PHE A 65 3.08 -15.69 13.22
N ALA A 66 2.28 -15.37 14.25
CA ALA A 66 2.63 -14.34 15.22
C ALA A 66 3.96 -14.63 15.96
N GLU A 67 4.17 -15.88 16.39
CA GLU A 67 5.42 -16.28 17.06
C GLU A 67 6.62 -16.22 16.10
N LEU A 68 6.41 -16.63 14.83
CA LEU A 68 7.43 -16.55 13.79
C LEU A 68 7.87 -15.10 13.55
N TRP A 69 6.93 -14.15 13.61
CA TRP A 69 7.27 -12.73 13.49
C TRP A 69 8.15 -12.23 14.64
N ASP A 70 7.87 -12.62 15.88
CA ASP A 70 8.72 -12.26 17.02
C ASP A 70 10.15 -12.80 16.87
N GLU A 71 10.31 -13.98 16.28
CA GLU A 71 11.62 -14.53 15.94
C GLU A 71 12.32 -13.72 14.84
N ILE A 72 11.59 -13.31 13.79
CA ILE A 72 12.10 -12.45 12.71
C ILE A 72 12.57 -11.11 13.28
N VAL A 73 11.76 -10.47 14.12
CA VAL A 73 12.10 -9.19 14.77
C VAL A 73 13.41 -9.31 15.55
N LYS A 74 13.57 -10.38 16.36
CA LYS A 74 14.80 -10.62 17.12
C LYS A 74 15.99 -10.91 16.21
N LYS A 75 15.81 -11.76 15.21
CA LYS A 75 16.87 -12.22 14.30
C LYS A 75 17.46 -11.07 13.47
N TYR A 76 16.62 -10.17 12.97
CA TYR A 76 17.04 -9.07 12.10
C TYR A 76 17.19 -7.73 12.84
N GLY A 77 16.98 -7.69 14.15
CA GLY A 77 17.09 -6.47 14.95
C GLY A 77 16.07 -5.41 14.53
N LEU A 78 14.85 -5.83 14.23
CA LEU A 78 13.77 -4.93 13.80
C LEU A 78 13.21 -4.15 14.98
N ARG A 79 12.51 -3.05 14.67
CA ARG A 79 11.70 -2.32 15.66
C ARG A 79 10.68 -3.29 16.27
N GLN A 80 10.47 -3.18 17.57
CA GLN A 80 9.50 -4.01 18.28
C GLN A 80 8.08 -3.59 17.90
N THR A 81 7.52 -4.26 16.91
CA THR A 81 6.14 -4.05 16.44
C THR A 81 5.30 -5.27 16.77
N SER A 82 4.24 -5.09 17.57
CA SER A 82 3.32 -6.18 17.90
C SER A 82 2.59 -6.64 16.65
N TRP A 83 2.53 -7.96 16.44
CA TRP A 83 1.78 -8.59 15.34
C TRP A 83 0.33 -8.09 15.24
N LEU A 84 -0.31 -7.85 16.40
CA LEU A 84 -1.70 -7.40 16.50
C LEU A 84 -1.90 -5.95 16.03
N THR A 85 -0.84 -5.15 16.00
CA THR A 85 -0.90 -3.71 15.66
C THR A 85 -0.24 -3.39 14.33
N LEU A 86 0.57 -4.31 13.80
CA LEU A 86 1.35 -4.07 12.59
C LEU A 86 0.47 -4.13 11.33
N VAL A 87 -0.47 -5.07 11.26
CA VAL A 87 -1.31 -5.30 10.10
C VAL A 87 -2.76 -5.52 10.52
N ASP A 88 -3.70 -4.85 9.85
CA ASP A 88 -5.13 -5.15 9.96
C ASP A 88 -5.52 -6.18 8.89
N TRP A 89 -5.62 -7.45 9.31
CA TRP A 89 -5.98 -8.55 8.42
C TRP A 89 -7.43 -8.47 7.94
N ASN A 90 -8.34 -7.84 8.69
CA ASN A 90 -9.73 -7.67 8.26
C ASN A 90 -9.79 -6.73 7.05
N PHE A 91 -8.96 -5.69 7.06
CA PHE A 91 -8.81 -4.80 5.91
C PHE A 91 -8.27 -5.57 4.69
N GLY A 92 -7.26 -6.43 4.88
CA GLY A 92 -6.74 -7.30 3.83
C GLY A 92 -7.82 -8.19 3.20
N ASP A 93 -8.60 -8.88 4.03
CA ASP A 93 -9.71 -9.73 3.57
C ASP A 93 -10.77 -8.92 2.80
N ALA A 94 -11.16 -7.76 3.31
CA ALA A 94 -12.17 -6.89 2.67
C ALA A 94 -11.73 -6.40 1.29
N ILE A 95 -10.44 -6.14 1.10
CA ILE A 95 -9.88 -5.66 -0.17
C ILE A 95 -9.71 -6.81 -1.18
N LEU A 96 -9.17 -7.95 -0.74
CA LEU A 96 -8.82 -9.06 -1.64
C LEU A 96 -10.02 -9.91 -2.05
N VAL A 97 -11.11 -9.91 -1.28
CA VAL A 97 -12.35 -10.62 -1.64
C VAL A 97 -13.26 -9.82 -2.58
N ALA A 98 -12.96 -8.52 -2.78
CA ALA A 98 -13.79 -7.66 -3.62
C ALA A 98 -13.83 -8.17 -5.07
N THR A 99 -15.03 -8.38 -5.59
CA THR A 99 -15.26 -8.89 -6.96
C THR A 99 -15.40 -7.79 -8.01
N SER A 100 -15.30 -6.53 -7.59
CA SER A 100 -15.39 -5.36 -8.44
C SER A 100 -14.23 -4.40 -8.19
N ASP A 101 -13.87 -3.66 -9.24
CA ASP A 101 -12.85 -2.62 -9.13
C ASP A 101 -13.45 -1.36 -8.50
N ASN A 102 -12.81 -0.85 -7.45
CA ASN A 102 -13.11 0.47 -6.91
C ASN A 102 -12.26 1.54 -7.63
N VAL A 103 -12.84 2.16 -8.66
CA VAL A 103 -12.18 3.18 -9.47
C VAL A 103 -12.81 4.54 -9.21
N SER A 104 -11.96 5.53 -8.91
CA SER A 104 -12.37 6.92 -8.69
C SER A 104 -11.73 7.84 -9.72
N SER A 105 -12.51 8.70 -10.35
CA SER A 105 -12.02 9.68 -11.31
C SER A 105 -11.24 10.81 -10.62
N THR A 106 -10.01 11.05 -11.06
CA THR A 106 -9.16 12.17 -10.61
C THR A 106 -9.17 13.35 -11.59
N ILE A 107 -10.08 13.34 -12.58
CA ILE A 107 -10.13 14.40 -13.60
C ILE A 107 -10.44 15.77 -12.99
N LYS A 108 -11.37 15.83 -12.03
CA LYS A 108 -11.77 17.09 -11.39
C LYS A 108 -10.59 17.78 -10.69
N VAL A 109 -9.80 17.02 -9.93
CA VAL A 109 -8.66 17.57 -9.16
C VAL A 109 -7.52 18.01 -10.09
N ARG A 110 -7.32 17.28 -11.20
CA ARG A 110 -6.37 17.67 -12.26
C ARG A 110 -6.80 18.94 -12.99
N GLN A 111 -8.08 19.07 -13.32
CA GLN A 111 -8.63 20.28 -13.94
C GLN A 111 -8.55 21.50 -13.01
N ALA A 112 -8.66 21.29 -11.70
CA ALA A 112 -8.46 22.33 -10.70
C ALA A 112 -6.99 22.72 -10.49
N GLY A 113 -6.03 21.99 -11.09
CA GLY A 113 -4.60 22.36 -11.10
C GLY A 113 -3.68 21.43 -10.31
N PHE A 114 -4.18 20.36 -9.68
CA PHE A 114 -3.33 19.38 -9.01
C PHE A 114 -2.95 18.24 -9.95
N ASP A 115 -1.69 18.20 -10.37
CA ASP A 115 -1.16 17.23 -11.34
C ASP A 115 -0.42 16.05 -10.72
N GLY A 116 -0.35 15.99 -9.38
CA GLY A 116 0.34 14.93 -8.66
C GLY A 116 -0.19 13.53 -9.00
N CYS A 117 0.73 12.62 -9.27
CA CYS A 117 0.45 11.21 -9.51
C CYS A 117 1.65 10.35 -9.13
N TYR A 118 1.38 9.06 -8.91
CA TYR A 118 2.40 8.03 -8.75
C TYR A 118 2.03 6.82 -9.61
N ASP A 119 3.04 6.12 -10.13
CA ASP A 119 2.83 4.73 -10.54
C ASP A 119 2.62 3.90 -9.28
N THR A 120 1.51 3.19 -9.20
CA THR A 120 1.12 2.50 -7.98
C THR A 120 2.03 1.32 -7.66
N ILE A 121 2.57 0.62 -8.66
CA ILE A 121 3.47 -0.52 -8.44
C ILE A 121 4.82 0.01 -7.96
N ASP A 122 5.42 0.93 -8.71
CA ASP A 122 6.72 1.51 -8.34
C ASP A 122 6.67 2.10 -6.93
N ARG A 123 5.61 2.88 -6.63
CA ARG A 123 5.43 3.48 -5.32
C ARG A 123 5.26 2.45 -4.20
N THR A 124 4.61 1.33 -4.48
CA THR A 124 4.48 0.24 -3.50
C THR A 124 5.83 -0.39 -3.20
N LEU A 125 6.68 -0.60 -4.20
CA LEU A 125 8.02 -1.15 -4.01
C LEU A 125 8.93 -0.18 -3.24
N GLU A 126 8.89 1.12 -3.57
CA GLU A 126 9.58 2.17 -2.81
C GLU A 126 9.17 2.15 -1.32
N LEU A 127 7.87 2.05 -1.03
CA LEU A 127 7.37 2.01 0.36
C LEU A 127 7.82 0.74 1.09
N LEU A 128 7.97 -0.40 0.42
CA LEU A 128 8.55 -1.60 1.02
C LEU A 128 10.04 -1.39 1.37
N ASP A 129 10.78 -0.72 0.50
CA ASP A 129 12.19 -0.38 0.77
C ASP A 129 12.31 0.58 1.96
N ASP A 130 11.44 1.61 2.02
CA ASP A 130 11.38 2.54 3.15
C ASP A 130 11.07 1.83 4.48
N LEU A 131 10.17 0.83 4.48
CA LEU A 131 9.90 0.01 5.65
C LEU A 131 11.11 -0.83 6.06
N GLY A 132 11.89 -1.32 5.09
CA GLY A 132 13.15 -2.02 5.32
C GLY A 132 14.23 -1.12 5.93
N GLU A 133 14.42 0.07 5.37
CA GLU A 133 15.34 1.10 5.89
C GLU A 133 14.93 1.60 7.30
N ALA A 134 13.63 1.65 7.57
CA ALA A 134 13.10 1.96 8.90
C ALA A 134 13.22 0.80 9.90
N HIS A 135 13.73 -0.36 9.49
CA HIS A 135 13.80 -1.58 10.31
C HIS A 135 12.40 -2.04 10.82
N ILE A 136 11.35 -1.82 10.03
CA ILE A 136 10.00 -2.34 10.33
C ILE A 136 9.87 -3.77 9.80
N ILE A 137 10.37 -4.00 8.57
CA ILE A 137 10.49 -5.32 7.96
C ILE A 137 11.97 -5.63 7.68
N PRO A 138 12.36 -6.89 7.44
CA PRO A 138 13.70 -7.19 6.95
C PRO A 138 13.97 -6.44 5.63
N LYS A 139 15.19 -5.92 5.47
CA LYS A 139 15.61 -5.34 4.19
C LYS A 139 15.48 -6.39 3.09
N LEU A 140 14.73 -6.06 2.05
CA LEU A 140 14.59 -6.89 0.86
C LEU A 140 15.94 -6.89 0.12
N LYS A 141 16.37 -8.06 -0.33
CA LYS A 141 17.63 -8.16 -1.09
C LYS A 141 17.34 -7.74 -2.52
N GLY A 142 17.85 -6.58 -2.92
CA GLY A 142 17.95 -6.19 -4.33
C GLY A 142 18.89 -7.10 -5.13
#